data_AF-A0A6I9NU62-F1
#
_entry.id   AF-A0A6I9NU62-F1
#
_cell.length_a   1.000
_cell.length_b   1.000
_cell.length_c   1.000
_cell.angle_alpha   90.00
_cell.angle_beta   90.00
_cell.angle_gamma   90.00
#
_symmetry.space_group_name_H-M   'P 1'
#
loop_
_entity.id
_entity.type
_entity.pdbx_description
1 polymer ?
#
loop_
_entity_poly.entity_id
_entity_poly.type
_entity_poly.pdbx_seq_one_letter_code
_entity_poly.pdbx_strand_id
1 'polypeptide(L)'
;MDSYNQRFEPTSGRDSKPHKKKGSSNLNTLNDDGDRKPKFHLPFRNITDDVLDRFASIRIPGSKKERPPLSHPKPNANDWSTASSSTSHHFEDLSSKITSEKEILALFEKMMEDMNLNEEKKTPLRDKDLSTKRDMVIQYVFTASKTVMLLLTSWVQSFGHEGLGLLLDILERSLFKKQQEKLDKKNQHKVVQCLKAVMNNKYGLDRILGEEKSLALLARAIDPTQSAMMTDVVKLLSAICIVGEENTLEKVLEAITTAGEWRGIERFSPIVQGLRDRSVQLQVACMQLINALVTSPDELDLRLHIRNEFMRCGLKEILPHLTTIRNEALDIQLKVFEEHKEEDMMEFSHRLEDINIVQSMVKDSNAEPYFLSILQHLMLIRNDYLVR
;
A
#
# COMPACT_ATOMS: atom_id res chain seq x y z
N MET A 1 -1.69 67.45 11.24
CA MET A 1 -1.36 68.57 10.34
C MET A 1 -1.14 67.99 8.96
N ASP A 2 -1.87 68.29 7.91
CA ASP A 2 -3.25 68.69 7.70
C ASP A 2 -3.55 68.34 6.24
N SER A 3 -4.83 68.11 6.00
CA SER A 3 -5.51 67.74 4.77
C SER A 3 -5.32 68.71 3.58
N TYR A 4 -5.57 68.22 2.36
CA TYR A 4 -6.62 68.66 1.39
C TYR A 4 -6.19 68.32 -0.07
N ASN A 5 -6.72 67.26 -0.69
CA ASN A 5 -7.97 67.14 -1.48
C ASN A 5 -8.03 67.97 -2.79
N GLN A 6 -8.13 67.30 -3.95
CA GLN A 6 -9.32 67.40 -4.79
C GLN A 6 -9.44 66.27 -5.83
N ARG A 7 -10.71 66.03 -6.18
CA ARG A 7 -11.37 64.85 -6.75
C ARG A 7 -12.05 65.31 -8.04
N PHE A 8 -12.10 64.49 -9.09
CA PHE A 8 -13.17 64.57 -10.11
C PHE A 8 -13.50 63.18 -10.68
N GLU A 9 -14.67 62.71 -10.29
CA GLU A 9 -15.66 61.88 -11.00
C GLU A 9 -16.95 62.76 -10.94
N PRO A 10 -18.03 62.61 -11.75
CA PRO A 10 -18.59 61.33 -12.21
C PRO A 10 -19.34 61.36 -13.58
N THR A 11 -19.89 60.23 -14.04
CA THR A 11 -21.36 59.98 -14.10
C THR A 11 -21.79 58.83 -15.05
N SER A 12 -22.51 57.88 -14.42
CA SER A 12 -23.71 57.14 -14.88
C SER A 12 -23.63 56.29 -16.16
N GLY A 13 -23.88 54.98 -16.14
CA GLY A 13 -25.09 54.28 -15.66
C GLY A 13 -25.66 53.49 -16.87
N ARG A 14 -26.38 52.37 -16.82
CA ARG A 14 -27.05 51.58 -15.78
C ARG A 14 -27.23 50.16 -16.32
N ASP A 15 -27.46 49.28 -15.36
CA ASP A 15 -28.04 47.94 -15.35
C ASP A 15 -28.95 47.49 -16.50
N SER A 16 -28.97 46.18 -16.78
CA SER A 16 -30.10 45.27 -16.43
C SER A 16 -29.95 43.85 -17.01
N LYS A 17 -29.80 42.84 -16.15
CA LYS A 17 -30.36 41.48 -16.36
C LYS A 17 -31.90 41.57 -16.12
N PRO A 18 -32.80 40.62 -16.51
CA PRO A 18 -32.63 39.15 -16.44
C PRO A 18 -33.43 38.27 -17.45
N HIS A 19 -33.30 36.95 -17.27
CA HIS A 19 -34.30 35.85 -17.43
C HIS A 19 -34.10 34.72 -18.46
N LYS A 20 -34.28 33.51 -17.89
CA LYS A 20 -34.36 32.13 -18.42
C LYS A 20 -35.36 31.94 -19.56
N LYS A 21 -35.06 31.01 -20.50
CA LYS A 21 -35.91 29.84 -20.81
C LYS A 21 -35.22 28.80 -21.71
N LYS A 22 -35.64 27.55 -21.50
CA LYS A 22 -35.25 26.28 -22.15
C LYS A 22 -35.53 26.24 -23.66
N GLY A 23 -34.78 25.40 -24.39
CA GLY A 23 -35.15 24.89 -25.71
C GLY A 23 -34.13 23.87 -26.23
N SER A 24 -34.53 22.60 -26.29
CA SER A 24 -33.76 21.47 -26.80
C SER A 24 -33.52 21.54 -28.31
N SER A 25 -32.37 21.05 -28.78
CA SER A 25 -32.28 20.30 -30.03
C SER A 25 -31.02 19.43 -30.06
N ASN A 26 -31.25 18.14 -30.34
CA ASN A 26 -30.25 17.11 -30.58
C ASN A 26 -29.54 17.36 -31.91
N LEU A 27 -28.22 17.14 -31.94
CA LEU A 27 -27.59 16.52 -33.10
C LEU A 27 -26.40 15.67 -32.65
N ASN A 28 -26.46 14.40 -33.04
CA ASN A 28 -25.48 13.35 -32.80
C ASN A 28 -24.10 13.69 -33.36
N THR A 29 -23.05 13.42 -32.59
CA THR A 29 -21.74 13.04 -33.13
C THR A 29 -21.21 11.82 -32.37
N LEU A 30 -20.73 10.87 -33.16
CA LEU A 30 -20.31 9.52 -32.80
C LEU A 30 -19.07 9.51 -31.90
N ASN A 31 -19.13 8.64 -30.89
CA ASN A 31 -18.12 7.75 -30.34
C ASN A 31 -16.64 8.16 -30.44
N ASP A 32 -16.09 8.56 -29.28
CA ASP A 32 -14.69 8.40 -28.91
C ASP A 32 -14.68 7.80 -27.49
N ASP A 33 -14.74 6.47 -27.41
CA ASP A 33 -14.51 5.74 -26.16
C ASP A 33 -13.00 5.68 -25.92
N GLY A 34 -12.48 6.73 -25.28
CA GLY A 34 -11.16 6.68 -24.67
C GLY A 34 -11.19 5.70 -23.49
N ASP A 35 -10.45 4.60 -23.63
CA ASP A 35 -10.18 3.58 -22.63
C ASP A 35 -9.79 4.18 -21.27
N ARG A 36 -10.78 4.46 -20.42
CA ARG A 36 -10.57 4.66 -18.99
C ARG A 36 -10.56 3.27 -18.35
N LYS A 37 -9.35 2.79 -18.04
CA LYS A 37 -9.14 1.62 -17.17
C LYS A 37 -10.13 1.66 -15.99
N PRO A 38 -10.83 0.56 -15.69
CA PRO A 38 -11.86 0.57 -14.65
C PRO A 38 -11.23 0.87 -13.29
N LYS A 39 -11.54 2.03 -12.71
CA LYS A 39 -11.28 2.34 -11.30
C LYS A 39 -12.18 1.45 -10.44
N PHE A 40 -11.67 0.28 -10.06
CA PHE A 40 -12.31 -0.59 -9.09
C PHE A 40 -12.24 0.06 -7.71
N HIS A 41 -13.33 0.69 -7.28
CA HIS A 41 -13.55 1.02 -5.88
C HIS A 41 -13.93 -0.28 -5.15
N LEU A 42 -12.93 -0.92 -4.53
CA LEU A 42 -13.13 -2.09 -3.68
C LEU A 42 -12.97 -1.69 -2.21
N PRO A 43 -13.84 -2.17 -1.31
CA PRO A 43 -13.76 -1.88 0.11
C PRO A 43 -12.55 -2.57 0.75
N PHE A 44 -11.88 -1.81 1.63
CA PHE A 44 -10.69 -2.18 2.42
C PHE A 44 -10.77 -3.60 3.04
N ARG A 45 -9.79 -4.46 2.77
CA ARG A 45 -9.51 -5.72 3.49
C ARG A 45 -8.29 -5.50 4.41
N ASN A 46 -7.93 -6.51 5.20
CA ASN A 46 -6.80 -6.44 6.14
C ASN A 46 -5.49 -6.29 5.35
N ILE A 47 -4.53 -5.50 5.84
CA ILE A 47 -3.29 -5.18 5.10
C ILE A 47 -2.59 -6.43 4.54
N THR A 48 -2.49 -7.50 5.32
CA THR A 48 -1.84 -8.74 4.85
C THR A 48 -2.63 -9.44 3.74
N ASP A 49 -3.96 -9.39 3.80
CA ASP A 49 -4.85 -10.03 2.83
C ASP A 49 -5.00 -9.19 1.57
N ASP A 50 -5.07 -7.84 1.67
CA ASP A 50 -5.11 -6.92 0.53
C ASP A 50 -3.78 -6.84 -0.22
N VAL A 51 -2.65 -6.93 0.49
CA VAL A 51 -1.34 -7.02 -0.15
C VAL A 51 -1.24 -8.35 -0.90
N LEU A 52 -1.63 -9.47 -0.29
CA LEU A 52 -1.62 -10.76 -0.95
C LEU A 52 -2.63 -10.82 -2.10
N ASP A 53 -3.83 -10.25 -1.96
CA ASP A 53 -4.85 -10.21 -3.00
C ASP A 53 -4.47 -9.24 -4.12
N ARG A 54 -3.90 -8.06 -3.86
CA ARG A 54 -3.42 -7.18 -4.93
C ARG A 54 -2.22 -7.77 -5.64
N PHE A 55 -1.26 -8.39 -4.95
CA PHE A 55 -0.18 -9.12 -5.63
C PHE A 55 -0.67 -10.37 -6.37
N ALA A 56 -1.68 -11.08 -5.85
CA ALA A 56 -2.32 -12.21 -6.54
C ALA A 56 -3.26 -11.76 -7.68
N SER A 57 -3.82 -10.56 -7.61
CA SER A 57 -4.69 -9.95 -8.63
C SER A 57 -3.91 -9.18 -9.69
N ILE A 58 -2.68 -8.75 -9.39
CA ILE A 58 -1.68 -8.30 -10.37
C ILE A 58 -1.26 -9.47 -11.28
N ARG A 59 -1.46 -10.72 -10.83
CA ARG A 59 -1.48 -11.88 -11.72
C ARG A 59 -2.87 -12.02 -12.37
N ILE A 60 -3.09 -11.33 -13.49
CA ILE A 60 -4.35 -11.45 -14.26
C ILE A 60 -4.31 -12.66 -15.23
N PRO A 61 -5.44 -13.10 -15.82
CA PRO A 61 -5.97 -14.46 -15.74
C PRO A 61 -5.58 -15.29 -16.99
N GLY A 62 -4.77 -16.34 -16.82
CA GLY A 62 -4.39 -17.18 -17.97
C GLY A 62 -3.83 -18.56 -17.66
N SER A 63 -3.29 -18.82 -16.46
CA SER A 63 -2.73 -20.13 -16.14
C SER A 63 -3.71 -20.98 -15.32
N LYS A 64 -4.72 -21.57 -15.97
CA LYS A 64 -5.48 -22.68 -15.38
C LYS A 64 -4.56 -23.89 -15.29
N LYS A 65 -4.07 -24.20 -14.09
CA LYS A 65 -3.71 -25.57 -13.72
C LYS A 65 -4.39 -25.88 -12.41
N GLU A 66 -5.48 -26.63 -12.50
CA GLU A 66 -6.31 -27.07 -11.38
C GLU A 66 -5.47 -27.73 -10.28
N ARG A 67 -5.70 -27.34 -9.03
CA ARG A 67 -5.32 -28.12 -7.86
C ARG A 67 -6.38 -29.20 -7.63
N PRO A 68 -6.01 -30.46 -7.36
CA PRO A 68 -6.98 -31.49 -7.00
C PRO A 68 -7.58 -31.21 -5.62
N PRO A 69 -8.87 -31.55 -5.38
CA PRO A 69 -9.52 -31.31 -4.10
C PRO A 69 -9.03 -32.26 -3.02
N LEU A 70 -8.57 -31.69 -1.90
CA LEU A 70 -8.29 -32.42 -0.66
C LEU A 70 -9.61 -32.77 0.03
N SER A 71 -9.83 -34.06 0.26
CA SER A 71 -10.93 -34.58 1.08
C SER A 71 -10.63 -34.36 2.56
N HIS A 72 -11.57 -33.74 3.28
CA HIS A 72 -11.58 -33.73 4.74
C HIS A 72 -12.91 -34.30 5.28
N PRO A 73 -12.88 -34.97 6.44
CA PRO A 73 -14.00 -35.77 6.93
C PRO A 73 -15.09 -34.87 7.52
N LYS A 74 -16.35 -35.32 7.41
CA LYS A 74 -17.52 -34.66 8.02
C LYS A 74 -17.42 -34.67 9.55
N PRO A 75 -17.67 -33.55 10.26
CA PRO A 75 -17.96 -33.60 11.68
C PRO A 75 -19.44 -33.96 11.89
N ASN A 76 -19.69 -34.97 12.73
CA ASN A 76 -21.01 -35.30 13.24
C ASN A 76 -21.50 -34.18 14.17
N ALA A 77 -22.70 -33.67 13.92
CA ALA A 77 -23.42 -32.83 14.86
C ALA A 77 -24.04 -33.72 15.93
N ASN A 78 -23.44 -33.79 17.14
CA ASN A 78 -24.18 -34.09 18.39
C ASN A 78 -23.35 -34.05 19.69
N ASP A 79 -22.35 -33.19 19.83
CA ASP A 79 -21.64 -33.05 21.11
C ASP A 79 -21.46 -31.58 21.47
N TRP A 80 -22.50 -30.92 22.00
CA TRP A 80 -22.35 -29.69 22.79
C TRP A 80 -23.47 -29.47 23.82
N SER A 81 -23.95 -30.54 24.44
CA SER A 81 -24.88 -30.45 25.56
C SER A 81 -24.21 -30.85 26.86
N THR A 82 -23.19 -30.11 27.30
CA THR A 82 -22.76 -30.16 28.72
C THR A 82 -21.92 -28.93 29.13
N ALA A 83 -22.58 -27.85 29.56
CA ALA A 83 -21.97 -26.85 30.44
C ALA A 83 -23.04 -26.07 31.23
N SER A 84 -23.14 -26.39 32.53
CA SER A 84 -23.64 -25.60 33.68
C SER A 84 -24.95 -24.79 33.57
N SER A 85 -25.85 -25.04 34.52
CA SER A 85 -27.13 -24.34 34.74
C SER A 85 -27.04 -22.84 35.04
N SER A 86 -25.86 -22.29 35.29
CA SER A 86 -25.65 -20.85 35.56
C SER A 86 -25.44 -20.01 34.30
N THR A 87 -25.11 -20.61 33.15
CA THR A 87 -24.93 -19.91 31.86
C THR A 87 -26.23 -19.72 31.06
N SER A 88 -27.28 -20.48 31.37
CA SER A 88 -28.57 -20.42 30.67
C SER A 88 -29.34 -19.14 30.98
N HIS A 89 -29.37 -18.72 32.24
CA HIS A 89 -30.15 -17.55 32.67
C HIS A 89 -29.64 -16.22 32.09
N HIS A 90 -28.32 -16.05 31.91
CA HIS A 90 -27.77 -14.86 31.27
C HIS A 90 -27.92 -14.85 29.73
N PHE A 91 -27.93 -16.03 29.11
CA PHE A 91 -28.17 -16.19 27.67
C PHE A 91 -29.60 -15.80 27.30
N GLU A 92 -30.56 -16.23 28.12
CA GLU A 92 -31.99 -15.96 27.93
C GLU A 92 -32.33 -14.48 28.19
N ASP A 93 -31.66 -13.84 29.15
CA ASP A 93 -31.86 -12.43 29.53
C ASP A 93 -31.22 -11.42 28.55
N LEU A 94 -30.25 -11.85 27.74
CA LEU A 94 -29.66 -11.05 26.65
C LEU A 94 -30.37 -11.32 25.31
N SER A 95 -30.80 -12.57 25.09
CA SER A 95 -31.67 -12.96 23.96
C SER A 95 -33.03 -12.24 24.00
N SER A 96 -33.54 -11.96 25.20
CA SER A 96 -34.77 -11.19 25.43
C SER A 96 -34.61 -9.67 25.26
N LYS A 97 -33.37 -9.15 25.26
CA LYS A 97 -33.07 -7.72 25.03
C LYS A 97 -32.82 -7.38 23.57
N ILE A 98 -32.30 -8.31 22.77
CA ILE A 98 -32.11 -8.14 21.32
C ILE A 98 -33.38 -8.59 20.60
N THR A 99 -34.31 -7.67 20.37
CA THR A 99 -35.67 -8.01 19.90
C THR A 99 -36.02 -7.43 18.52
N SER A 100 -35.26 -6.45 18.02
CA SER A 100 -35.51 -5.86 16.71
C SER A 100 -34.65 -6.48 15.61
N GLU A 101 -35.27 -6.87 14.49
CA GLU A 101 -34.59 -7.29 13.27
C GLU A 101 -33.52 -6.29 12.81
N LYS A 102 -33.83 -4.99 12.94
CA LYS A 102 -32.91 -3.89 12.58
C LYS A 102 -31.67 -3.87 13.48
N GLU A 103 -31.83 -4.16 14.77
CA GLU A 103 -30.71 -4.24 15.71
C GLU A 103 -29.85 -5.48 15.45
N ILE A 104 -30.47 -6.61 15.13
CA ILE A 104 -29.75 -7.85 14.76
C ILE A 104 -28.88 -7.60 13.53
N LEU A 105 -29.42 -6.98 12.48
CA LEU A 105 -28.67 -6.68 11.27
C LEU A 105 -27.54 -5.68 11.52
N ALA A 106 -27.77 -4.63 12.32
CA ALA A 106 -26.74 -3.66 12.68
C ALA A 106 -25.60 -4.30 13.50
N LEU A 107 -25.93 -5.14 14.48
CA LEU A 107 -24.95 -5.88 15.28
C LEU A 107 -24.24 -6.96 14.46
N PHE A 108 -24.89 -7.55 13.46
CA PHE A 108 -24.28 -8.52 12.56
C PHE A 108 -23.25 -7.87 11.64
N GLU A 109 -23.56 -6.70 11.06
CA GLU A 109 -22.57 -5.91 10.30
C GLU A 109 -21.41 -5.50 11.21
N LYS A 110 -21.70 -4.97 12.40
CA LYS A 110 -20.67 -4.63 13.39
C LYS A 110 -19.79 -5.83 13.78
N MET A 111 -20.38 -7.01 13.99
CA MET A 111 -19.63 -8.24 14.25
C MET A 111 -18.68 -8.57 13.11
N MET A 112 -19.14 -8.48 11.86
CA MET A 112 -18.29 -8.76 10.69
C MET A 112 -17.16 -7.73 10.52
N GLU A 113 -17.42 -6.47 10.89
CA GLU A 113 -16.41 -5.40 10.94
C GLU A 113 -15.38 -5.65 12.05
N ASP A 114 -15.81 -5.96 13.27
CA ASP A 114 -14.92 -6.23 14.41
C ASP A 114 -14.10 -7.52 14.24
N MET A 115 -14.64 -8.49 13.50
CA MET A 115 -13.91 -9.69 13.08
C MET A 115 -12.97 -9.45 11.89
N ASN A 116 -12.94 -8.22 11.36
CA ASN A 116 -12.06 -7.80 10.28
C ASN A 116 -12.14 -8.76 9.08
N LEU A 117 -13.36 -9.19 8.74
CA LEU A 117 -13.62 -10.12 7.64
C LEU A 117 -13.61 -9.39 6.30
N ASN A 118 -13.09 -10.04 5.26
CA ASN A 118 -13.13 -9.52 3.89
C ASN A 118 -14.55 -9.65 3.27
N GLU A 119 -14.83 -8.91 2.20
CA GLU A 119 -16.15 -8.98 1.54
C GLU A 119 -16.48 -10.38 1.02
N GLU A 120 -15.50 -11.14 0.51
CA GLU A 120 -15.74 -12.52 0.06
C GLU A 120 -16.22 -13.47 1.17
N LYS A 121 -15.83 -13.23 2.42
CA LYS A 121 -16.35 -13.97 3.58
C LYS A 121 -17.62 -13.32 4.14
N LYS A 122 -17.83 -12.02 3.95
CA LYS A 122 -19.06 -11.31 4.37
C LYS A 122 -20.25 -11.62 3.48
N THR A 123 -20.09 -11.71 2.16
CA THR A 123 -21.17 -12.03 1.21
C THR A 123 -21.93 -13.30 1.57
N PRO A 124 -21.28 -14.47 1.75
CA PRO A 124 -22.00 -15.69 2.14
C PRO A 124 -22.57 -15.64 3.56
N LEU A 125 -22.09 -14.73 4.42
CA LEU A 125 -22.64 -14.48 5.75
C LEU A 125 -23.88 -13.57 5.70
N ARG A 126 -23.91 -12.60 4.78
CA ARG A 126 -25.07 -11.73 4.51
C ARG A 126 -26.22 -12.48 3.85
N ASP A 127 -25.94 -13.52 3.09
CA ASP A 127 -26.98 -14.35 2.46
C ASP A 127 -27.66 -15.34 3.43
N LYS A 128 -27.15 -15.46 4.67
CA LYS A 128 -27.78 -16.30 5.69
C LYS A 128 -29.11 -15.74 6.16
N ASP A 129 -29.97 -16.66 6.57
CA ASP A 129 -31.26 -16.35 7.17
C ASP A 129 -31.10 -15.62 8.52
N LEU A 130 -32.16 -14.91 8.91
CA LEU A 130 -32.17 -14.10 10.13
C LEU A 130 -31.96 -14.90 11.41
N SER A 131 -32.35 -16.18 11.45
CA SER A 131 -32.16 -17.01 12.64
C SER A 131 -30.69 -17.34 12.84
N THR A 132 -29.99 -17.75 11.78
CA THR A 132 -28.55 -17.98 11.84
C THR A 132 -27.78 -16.70 12.15
N LYS A 133 -28.17 -15.55 11.57
CA LYS A 133 -27.57 -14.25 11.91
C LYS A 133 -27.76 -13.89 13.39
N ARG A 134 -28.95 -14.13 13.93
CA ARG A 134 -29.26 -13.89 15.35
C ARG A 134 -28.40 -14.75 16.26
N ASP A 135 -28.26 -16.04 15.98
CA ASP A 135 -27.42 -16.95 16.77
C ASP A 135 -25.95 -16.52 16.74
N MET A 136 -25.45 -16.13 15.56
CA MET A 136 -24.10 -15.60 15.41
C MET A 136 -23.89 -14.29 16.18
N VAL A 137 -24.84 -13.35 16.14
CA VAL A 137 -24.78 -12.10 16.93
C VAL A 137 -24.81 -12.41 18.42
N ILE A 138 -25.71 -13.26 18.90
CA ILE A 138 -25.81 -13.60 20.32
C ILE A 138 -24.50 -14.24 20.79
N GLN A 139 -23.93 -15.15 20.00
CA GLN A 139 -22.66 -15.78 20.32
C GLN A 139 -21.49 -14.80 20.24
N TYR A 140 -21.48 -13.87 19.28
CA TYR A 140 -20.52 -12.77 19.21
C TYR A 140 -20.64 -11.84 20.40
N VAL A 141 -21.83 -11.38 20.79
CA VAL A 141 -22.01 -10.50 21.95
C VAL A 141 -21.59 -11.22 23.22
N PHE A 142 -21.92 -12.51 23.38
CA PHE A 142 -21.50 -13.31 24.52
C PHE A 142 -19.98 -13.51 24.55
N THR A 143 -19.38 -13.85 23.40
CA THR A 143 -17.94 -14.05 23.28
C THR A 143 -17.20 -12.74 23.45
N ALA A 144 -17.67 -11.64 22.88
CA ALA A 144 -17.06 -10.31 22.96
C ALA A 144 -17.24 -9.66 24.34
N SER A 145 -18.32 -10.00 25.07
CA SER A 145 -18.46 -9.68 26.49
C SER A 145 -17.46 -10.45 27.36
N LYS A 146 -16.96 -11.60 26.87
CA LYS A 146 -15.93 -12.42 27.53
C LYS A 146 -14.51 -12.22 26.99
N THR A 147 -14.34 -11.69 25.78
CA THR A 147 -13.08 -11.78 25.00
C THR A 147 -12.61 -10.41 24.56
N VAL A 148 -11.30 -10.20 24.71
CA VAL A 148 -10.46 -9.02 24.45
C VAL A 148 -10.62 -8.40 23.04
N MET A 149 -11.44 -8.92 22.14
CA MET A 149 -11.48 -8.53 20.73
C MET A 149 -12.16 -7.18 20.45
N LEU A 150 -13.32 -6.92 21.05
CA LEU A 150 -13.95 -5.58 21.05
C LEU A 150 -13.09 -4.56 21.82
N LEU A 151 -12.47 -5.02 22.91
CA LEU A 151 -11.48 -4.25 23.64
C LEU A 151 -10.30 -3.94 22.72
N LEU A 152 -9.84 -4.84 21.84
CA LEU A 152 -8.69 -4.60 20.96
C LEU A 152 -8.99 -3.52 19.93
N THR A 153 -10.16 -3.54 19.27
CA THR A 153 -10.51 -2.51 18.27
C THR A 153 -10.73 -1.14 18.91
N SER A 154 -11.48 -1.09 20.01
CA SER A 154 -11.72 0.15 20.77
C SER A 154 -10.45 0.65 21.49
N TRP A 155 -9.61 -0.25 21.99
CA TRP A 155 -8.30 0.06 22.56
C TRP A 155 -7.33 0.52 21.48
N VAL A 156 -7.32 -0.06 20.27
CA VAL A 156 -6.49 0.43 19.16
C VAL A 156 -6.92 1.85 18.77
N GLN A 157 -8.21 2.18 18.80
CA GLN A 157 -8.68 3.55 18.60
C GLN A 157 -8.23 4.49 19.73
N SER A 158 -8.39 4.09 20.99
CA SER A 158 -7.95 4.87 22.15
C SER A 158 -6.42 5.04 22.20
N PHE A 159 -5.68 3.99 21.91
CA PHE A 159 -4.22 3.96 21.82
C PHE A 159 -3.72 4.74 20.60
N GLY A 160 -4.41 4.66 19.46
CA GLY A 160 -4.05 5.40 18.24
C GLY A 160 -4.10 6.92 18.42
N HIS A 161 -4.93 7.42 19.34
CA HIS A 161 -5.01 8.85 19.64
C HIS A 161 -3.79 9.39 20.39
N GLU A 162 -3.32 8.73 21.46
CA GLU A 162 -2.23 9.22 22.32
C GLU A 162 -0.98 8.32 22.33
N GLY A 163 -1.16 6.99 22.27
CA GLY A 163 -0.10 6.00 22.35
C GLY A 163 0.74 5.84 21.08
N LEU A 164 0.17 6.06 19.90
CA LEU A 164 0.91 5.97 18.64
C LEU A 164 2.04 7.01 18.56
N GLY A 165 1.76 8.27 18.93
CA GLY A 165 2.76 9.33 18.96
C GLY A 165 3.93 8.96 19.88
N LEU A 166 3.63 8.43 21.07
CA LEU A 166 4.65 7.95 22.01
C LEU A 166 5.47 6.77 21.44
N LEU A 167 4.86 5.83 20.73
CA LEU A 167 5.60 4.74 20.06
C LEU A 167 6.57 5.30 19.01
N LEU A 168 6.11 6.25 18.21
CA LEU A 168 6.94 6.89 17.19
C LEU A 168 8.07 7.69 17.82
N ASP A 169 7.83 8.40 18.93
CA ASP A 169 8.86 9.08 19.72
C ASP A 169 9.91 8.10 20.27
N ILE A 170 9.47 6.94 20.76
CA ILE A 170 10.38 5.89 21.27
C ILE A 170 11.22 5.34 20.12
N LEU A 171 10.60 5.05 18.96
CA LEU A 171 11.31 4.58 17.78
C LEU A 171 12.32 5.61 17.31
N GLU A 172 11.91 6.88 17.23
CA GLU A 172 12.75 8.01 16.85
C GLU A 172 13.98 8.13 17.75
N ARG A 173 13.79 8.22 19.07
CA ARG A 173 14.88 8.29 20.05
C ARG A 173 15.82 7.10 19.94
N SER A 174 15.27 5.90 19.71
CA SER A 174 16.07 4.69 19.58
C SER A 174 16.89 4.66 18.28
N LEU A 175 16.32 5.10 17.16
CA LEU A 175 16.99 5.15 15.87
C LEU A 175 18.05 6.27 15.80
N PHE A 176 17.89 7.36 16.57
CA PHE A 176 18.87 8.47 16.63
C PHE A 176 20.00 8.25 17.65
N LYS A 177 19.94 7.17 18.45
CA LYS A 177 20.99 6.86 19.42
C LYS A 177 22.30 6.51 18.69
N LYS A 178 23.36 7.31 18.90
CA LYS A 178 24.68 7.14 18.24
C LYS A 178 25.32 5.77 18.49
N GLN A 179 25.15 5.24 19.71
CA GLN A 179 25.66 3.93 20.10
C GLN A 179 24.47 3.03 20.41
N GLN A 180 24.22 2.08 19.52
CA GLN A 180 23.12 1.13 19.67
C GLN A 180 23.62 -0.18 20.28
N GLU A 181 23.05 -0.54 21.41
CA GLU A 181 23.27 -1.84 22.03
C GLU A 181 22.35 -2.89 21.40
N LYS A 182 22.69 -4.17 21.61
CA LYS A 182 21.84 -5.29 21.16
C LYS A 182 20.42 -5.23 21.75
N LEU A 183 20.27 -4.66 22.94
CA LEU A 183 18.96 -4.45 23.57
C LEU A 183 18.16 -3.34 22.85
N ASP A 184 18.81 -2.26 22.43
CA ASP A 184 18.17 -1.18 21.67
C ASP A 184 17.58 -1.72 20.37
N LYS A 185 18.38 -2.47 19.59
CA LYS A 185 17.95 -3.15 18.36
C LYS A 185 16.74 -4.06 18.58
N LYS A 186 16.78 -4.85 19.66
CA LYS A 186 15.63 -5.67 20.06
C LYS A 186 14.39 -4.82 20.37
N ASN A 187 14.55 -3.70 21.06
CA ASN A 187 13.43 -2.83 21.42
C ASN A 187 12.84 -2.13 20.17
N GLN A 188 13.69 -1.68 19.25
CA GLN A 188 13.26 -1.15 17.94
C GLN A 188 12.36 -2.15 17.21
N HIS A 189 12.78 -3.43 17.16
CA HIS A 189 11.97 -4.45 16.50
C HIS A 189 10.62 -4.65 17.20
N LYS A 190 10.54 -4.65 18.54
CA LYS A 190 9.24 -4.72 19.23
C LYS A 190 8.34 -3.53 18.86
N VAL A 191 8.90 -2.32 18.79
CA VAL A 191 8.12 -1.14 18.42
C VAL A 191 7.59 -1.28 16.99
N VAL A 192 8.41 -1.74 16.04
CA VAL A 192 7.95 -2.05 14.67
C VAL A 192 6.85 -3.11 14.67
N GLN A 193 6.94 -4.15 15.50
CA GLN A 193 5.89 -5.16 15.63
C GLN A 193 4.59 -4.58 16.20
N CYS A 194 4.67 -3.62 17.14
CA CYS A 194 3.50 -2.88 17.61
C CYS A 194 2.89 -2.04 16.48
N LEU A 195 3.70 -1.30 15.72
CA LEU A 195 3.23 -0.54 14.55
C LEU A 195 2.54 -1.45 13.54
N LYS A 196 3.12 -2.61 13.25
CA LYS A 196 2.51 -3.63 12.38
C LYS A 196 1.13 -4.07 12.88
N ALA A 197 1.00 -4.31 14.19
CA ALA A 197 -0.29 -4.68 14.78
C ALA A 197 -1.33 -3.54 14.67
N VAL A 198 -0.91 -2.28 14.87
CA VAL A 198 -1.78 -1.10 14.70
C VAL A 198 -2.21 -0.95 13.24
N MET A 199 -1.28 -1.04 12.29
CA MET A 199 -1.56 -0.91 10.86
C MET A 199 -2.50 -1.99 10.33
N ASN A 200 -2.53 -3.18 10.96
CA ASN A 200 -3.46 -4.24 10.56
C ASN A 200 -4.95 -3.90 10.81
N ASN A 201 -5.23 -2.71 11.33
CA ASN A 201 -6.55 -2.11 11.42
C ASN A 201 -6.63 -0.87 10.50
N LYS A 202 -7.73 -0.70 9.75
CA LYS A 202 -7.93 0.45 8.86
C LYS A 202 -7.71 1.79 9.57
N TYR A 203 -8.31 1.99 10.73
CA TYR A 203 -8.13 3.22 11.51
C TYR A 203 -6.67 3.43 11.91
N GLY A 204 -5.97 2.35 12.30
CA GLY A 204 -4.56 2.43 12.66
C GLY A 204 -3.66 2.77 11.48
N LEU A 205 -3.95 2.24 10.29
CA LEU A 205 -3.26 2.60 9.04
C LEU A 205 -3.50 4.08 8.71
N ASP A 206 -4.75 4.53 8.67
CA ASP A 206 -5.13 5.92 8.36
C ASP A 206 -4.45 6.89 9.34
N ARG A 207 -4.40 6.53 10.63
CA ARG A 207 -3.73 7.32 11.66
C ARG A 207 -2.22 7.39 11.46
N ILE A 208 -1.57 6.30 11.08
CA ILE A 208 -0.13 6.26 10.79
C ILE A 208 0.18 7.10 9.55
N LEU A 209 -0.63 7.02 8.50
CA LEU A 209 -0.48 7.83 7.29
C LEU A 209 -0.75 9.32 7.54
N GLY A 210 -1.57 9.65 8.54
CA GLY A 210 -1.81 11.02 8.99
C GLY A 210 -0.67 11.64 9.81
N GLU A 211 0.29 10.83 10.29
CA GLU A 211 1.41 11.31 11.09
C GLU A 211 2.66 11.55 10.21
N GLU A 212 3.09 12.81 10.10
CA GLU A 212 4.11 13.25 9.13
C GLU A 212 5.43 12.47 9.22
N LYS A 213 5.89 12.19 10.44
CA LYS A 213 7.18 11.51 10.67
C LYS A 213 7.14 9.99 10.54
N SER A 214 5.96 9.38 10.40
CA SER A 214 5.82 7.91 10.45
C SER A 214 6.58 7.21 9.33
N LEU A 215 6.42 7.69 8.09
CA LEU A 215 7.07 7.13 6.90
C LEU A 215 8.58 7.35 6.96
N ALA A 216 9.04 8.52 7.39
CA ALA A 216 10.45 8.82 7.57
C ALA A 216 11.10 7.87 8.59
N LEU A 217 10.43 7.59 9.72
CA LEU A 217 10.91 6.65 10.72
C LEU A 217 10.92 5.19 10.22
N LEU A 218 9.89 4.77 9.48
CA LEU A 218 9.87 3.45 8.84
C LEU A 218 11.00 3.31 7.81
N ALA A 219 11.19 4.30 6.93
CA ALA A 219 12.28 4.31 5.96
C ALA A 219 13.65 4.25 6.66
N ARG A 220 13.83 5.01 7.75
CA ARG A 220 15.07 4.98 8.54
C ARG A 220 15.27 3.70 9.35
N ALA A 221 14.21 2.91 9.55
CA ALA A 221 14.26 1.58 10.15
C ALA A 221 14.64 0.46 9.16
N ILE A 222 14.78 0.75 7.86
CA ILE A 222 15.29 -0.21 6.86
C ILE A 222 16.79 -0.44 7.12
N ASP A 223 17.12 -1.49 7.87
CA ASP A 223 18.50 -1.82 8.28
C ASP A 223 18.85 -3.27 7.91
N PRO A 224 19.71 -3.50 6.89
CA PRO A 224 20.13 -4.85 6.48
C PRO A 224 20.86 -5.65 7.58
N THR A 225 21.35 -5.00 8.63
CA THR A 225 21.96 -5.68 9.78
C THR A 225 20.92 -6.31 10.72
N GLN A 226 19.63 -5.99 10.54
CA GLN A 226 18.51 -6.46 11.35
C GLN A 226 17.44 -7.14 10.49
N SER A 227 17.77 -8.29 9.89
CA SER A 227 16.96 -8.93 8.84
C SER A 227 15.48 -9.11 9.20
N ALA A 228 15.17 -9.52 10.43
CA ALA A 228 13.78 -9.71 10.88
C ALA A 228 13.00 -8.39 11.01
N MET A 229 13.61 -7.36 11.58
CA MET A 229 12.98 -6.04 11.69
C MET A 229 12.82 -5.40 10.31
N MET A 230 13.85 -5.46 9.49
CA MET A 230 13.80 -4.97 8.12
C MET A 230 12.70 -5.67 7.31
N THR A 231 12.53 -6.99 7.47
CA THR A 231 11.44 -7.74 6.83
C THR A 231 10.07 -7.17 7.17
N ASP A 232 9.82 -6.88 8.45
CA ASP A 232 8.56 -6.28 8.89
C ASP A 232 8.40 -4.85 8.31
N VAL A 233 9.45 -4.02 8.39
CA VAL A 233 9.43 -2.64 7.88
C VAL A 233 9.15 -2.58 6.37
N VAL A 234 9.87 -3.35 5.56
CA VAL A 234 9.69 -3.29 4.10
C VAL A 234 8.32 -3.84 3.70
N LYS A 235 7.76 -4.83 4.41
CA LYS A 235 6.38 -5.29 4.18
C LYS A 235 5.34 -4.22 4.50
N LEU A 236 5.54 -3.46 5.59
CA LEU A 236 4.66 -2.35 5.92
C LEU A 236 4.72 -1.26 4.84
N LEU A 237 5.91 -0.91 4.36
CA LEU A 237 6.07 0.05 3.27
C LEU A 237 5.47 -0.46 1.96
N SER A 238 5.63 -1.74 1.62
CA SER A 238 4.96 -2.35 0.45
C SER A 238 3.45 -2.21 0.56
N ALA A 239 2.89 -2.52 1.73
CA ALA A 239 1.46 -2.38 1.98
C ALA A 239 0.98 -0.94 1.80
N ILE A 240 1.72 0.03 2.36
CA ILE A 240 1.41 1.45 2.23
C ILE A 240 1.45 1.89 0.76
N CYS A 241 2.44 1.45 -0.02
CA CYS A 241 2.56 1.79 -1.45
C CYS A 241 1.41 1.23 -2.31
N ILE A 242 0.74 0.19 -1.82
CA ILE A 242 -0.29 -0.55 -2.56
C ILE A 242 -1.70 -0.12 -2.15
N VAL A 243 -1.92 0.07 -0.84
CA VAL A 243 -3.22 0.41 -0.25
C VAL A 243 -3.40 1.93 -0.13
N GLY A 244 -2.30 2.68 -0.10
CA GLY A 244 -2.32 4.13 0.03
C GLY A 244 -3.14 4.83 -1.06
N GLU A 245 -3.73 5.96 -0.68
CA GLU A 245 -4.44 6.86 -1.59
C GLU A 245 -3.44 7.70 -2.42
N GLU A 246 -3.95 8.61 -3.25
CA GLU A 246 -3.14 9.47 -4.13
C GLU A 246 -1.98 10.14 -3.37
N ASN A 247 -0.81 10.20 -4.02
CA ASN A 247 0.47 10.75 -3.51
C ASN A 247 1.14 9.97 -2.36
N THR A 248 0.56 8.86 -1.88
CA THR A 248 1.21 8.05 -0.81
C THR A 248 2.55 7.49 -1.25
N LEU A 249 2.66 7.05 -2.50
CA LEU A 249 3.90 6.54 -3.08
C LEU A 249 5.02 7.59 -3.08
N GLU A 250 4.69 8.83 -3.45
CA GLU A 250 5.65 9.95 -3.48
C GLU A 250 6.20 10.23 -2.08
N LYS A 251 5.33 10.24 -1.05
CA LYS A 251 5.74 10.39 0.35
C LYS A 251 6.65 9.26 0.82
N VAL A 252 6.39 8.02 0.38
CA VAL A 252 7.27 6.88 0.69
C VAL A 252 8.64 7.05 0.02
N LEU A 253 8.67 7.45 -1.24
CA LEU A 253 9.91 7.72 -1.97
C LEU A 253 10.71 8.87 -1.34
N GLU A 254 10.05 9.95 -0.93
CA GLU A 254 10.66 11.07 -0.21
C GLU A 254 11.26 10.62 1.13
N ALA A 255 10.53 9.82 1.90
CA ALA A 255 11.01 9.25 3.16
C ALA A 255 12.25 8.36 2.96
N ILE A 256 12.25 7.50 1.93
CA ILE A 256 13.41 6.67 1.56
C ILE A 256 14.59 7.53 1.12
N THR A 257 14.35 8.59 0.35
CA THR A 257 15.36 9.55 -0.09
C THR A 257 16.01 10.24 1.10
N THR A 258 15.21 10.82 2.00
CA THR A 258 15.66 11.47 3.24
C THR A 258 16.48 10.51 4.11
N ALA A 259 16.05 9.25 4.23
CA ALA A 259 16.78 8.24 4.98
C ALA A 259 18.14 7.89 4.35
N GLY A 260 18.23 7.86 3.01
CA GLY A 260 19.48 7.68 2.27
C GLY A 260 20.45 8.83 2.45
N GLU A 261 19.97 10.07 2.28
CA GLU A 261 20.74 11.29 2.48
C GLU A 261 21.31 11.39 3.90
N TRP A 262 20.49 11.08 4.92
CA TRP A 262 20.94 11.05 6.31
C TRP A 262 22.08 10.04 6.56
N ARG A 263 22.09 8.94 5.81
CA ARG A 263 23.14 7.90 5.90
C ARG A 263 24.33 8.18 4.98
N GLY A 264 24.23 9.14 4.07
CA GLY A 264 25.23 9.39 3.02
C GLY A 264 25.39 8.22 2.04
N ILE A 265 24.29 7.51 1.74
CA ILE A 265 24.27 6.37 0.80
C ILE A 265 23.12 6.52 -0.19
N GLU A 266 23.21 5.81 -1.32
CA GLU A 266 22.10 5.70 -2.28
C GLU A 266 20.82 5.18 -1.61
N ARG A 267 19.69 5.84 -1.86
CA ARG A 267 18.43 5.62 -1.13
C ARG A 267 17.91 4.18 -1.20
N PHE A 268 18.17 3.49 -2.32
CA PHE A 268 17.75 2.10 -2.53
C PHE A 268 18.81 1.06 -2.14
N SER A 269 20.04 1.48 -1.82
CA SER A 269 21.13 0.56 -1.45
C SER A 269 20.77 -0.39 -0.31
N PRO A 270 20.13 0.03 0.80
CA PRO A 270 19.74 -0.89 1.87
C PRO A 270 18.76 -1.98 1.41
N ILE A 271 17.80 -1.62 0.55
CA ILE A 271 16.80 -2.56 0.04
C ILE A 271 17.47 -3.60 -0.86
N VAL A 272 18.35 -3.16 -1.75
CA VAL A 272 19.13 -4.04 -2.64
C VAL A 272 20.08 -4.93 -1.84
N GLN A 273 20.69 -4.42 -0.77
CA GLN A 273 21.51 -5.22 0.16
C GLN A 273 20.68 -6.31 0.86
N GLY A 274 19.42 -6.05 1.21
CA GLY A 274 18.52 -7.04 1.80
C GLY A 274 18.26 -8.26 0.91
N LEU A 275 18.33 -8.11 -0.42
CA LEU A 275 18.24 -9.24 -1.36
C LEU A 275 19.46 -10.17 -1.29
N ARG A 276 20.59 -9.71 -0.78
CA ARG A 276 21.80 -10.52 -0.56
C ARG A 276 21.81 -11.24 0.80
N ASP A 277 20.78 -11.05 1.62
CA ASP A 277 20.66 -11.70 2.93
C ASP A 277 20.39 -13.21 2.80
N ARG A 278 20.68 -13.97 3.85
CA ARG A 278 20.45 -15.43 3.89
C ARG A 278 18.98 -15.79 4.10
N SER A 279 18.19 -14.87 4.64
CA SER A 279 16.76 -15.05 4.89
C SER A 279 15.98 -14.86 3.59
N VAL A 280 15.45 -15.96 3.07
CA VAL A 280 14.54 -15.94 1.92
C VAL A 280 13.30 -15.07 2.22
N GLN A 281 12.85 -14.99 3.47
CA GLN A 281 11.75 -14.11 3.85
C GLN A 281 12.07 -12.63 3.65
N LEU A 282 13.29 -12.20 3.96
CA LEU A 282 13.74 -10.84 3.68
C LEU A 282 13.90 -10.61 2.18
N GLN A 283 14.47 -11.57 1.44
CA GLN A 283 14.63 -11.47 -0.02
C GLN A 283 13.27 -11.27 -0.72
N VAL A 284 12.27 -12.08 -0.36
CA VAL A 284 10.90 -11.94 -0.86
C VAL A 284 10.33 -10.57 -0.50
N ALA A 285 10.50 -10.11 0.74
CA ALA A 285 9.96 -8.84 1.21
C ALA A 285 10.62 -7.62 0.54
N CYS A 286 11.93 -7.66 0.30
CA CYS A 286 12.65 -6.64 -0.45
C CYS A 286 12.20 -6.60 -1.91
N MET A 287 12.07 -7.77 -2.56
CA MET A 287 11.59 -7.84 -3.94
C MET A 287 10.14 -7.35 -4.06
N GLN A 288 9.32 -7.65 -3.05
CA GLN A 288 7.95 -7.16 -2.94
C GLN A 288 7.87 -5.64 -2.82
N LEU A 289 8.75 -5.01 -2.03
CA LEU A 289 8.84 -3.55 -1.96
C LEU A 289 9.32 -2.94 -3.28
N ILE A 290 10.31 -3.56 -3.94
CA ILE A 290 10.75 -3.11 -5.26
C ILE A 290 9.58 -3.11 -6.24
N ASN A 291 8.84 -4.23 -6.31
CA ASN A 291 7.65 -4.33 -7.16
C ASN A 291 6.63 -3.25 -6.81
N ALA A 292 6.27 -3.08 -5.54
CA ALA A 292 5.35 -2.04 -5.12
C ALA A 292 5.81 -0.62 -5.56
N LEU A 293 7.10 -0.32 -5.50
CA LEU A 293 7.61 1.00 -5.90
C LEU A 293 7.66 1.20 -7.43
N VAL A 294 7.93 0.15 -8.20
CA VAL A 294 8.08 0.25 -9.67
C VAL A 294 6.78 0.02 -10.44
N THR A 295 5.80 -0.69 -9.86
CA THR A 295 4.53 -1.01 -10.53
C THR A 295 3.38 -0.11 -10.09
N SER A 296 3.45 0.53 -8.91
CA SER A 296 2.39 1.43 -8.45
C SER A 296 2.26 2.75 -9.23
N PRO A 297 3.32 3.38 -9.77
CA PRO A 297 3.15 4.61 -10.56
C PRO A 297 2.40 4.40 -11.87
N ASP A 298 1.42 5.25 -12.17
CA ASP A 298 0.72 5.27 -13.45
C ASP A 298 1.60 5.79 -14.60
N GLU A 299 2.51 6.71 -14.31
CA GLU A 299 3.42 7.34 -15.29
C GLU A 299 4.59 6.43 -15.64
N LEU A 300 4.72 6.09 -16.93
CA LEU A 300 5.81 5.25 -17.45
C LEU A 300 7.19 5.83 -17.10
N ASP A 301 7.35 7.14 -17.20
CA ASP A 301 8.63 7.82 -16.97
C ASP A 301 9.10 7.60 -15.52
N LEU A 302 8.18 7.63 -14.55
CA LEU A 302 8.50 7.39 -13.15
C LEU A 302 8.80 5.90 -12.90
N ARG A 303 8.04 4.97 -13.49
CA ARG A 303 8.31 3.52 -13.41
C ARG A 303 9.71 3.18 -13.94
N LEU A 304 10.06 3.69 -15.12
CA LEU A 304 11.37 3.51 -15.73
C LEU A 304 12.48 4.15 -14.90
N HIS A 305 12.26 5.35 -14.38
CA HIS A 305 13.24 6.05 -13.54
C HIS A 305 13.61 5.23 -12.31
N ILE A 306 12.62 4.82 -11.51
CA ILE A 306 12.81 4.04 -10.27
C ILE A 306 13.44 2.68 -10.60
N ARG A 307 12.94 1.97 -11.62
CA ARG A 307 13.49 0.67 -12.01
C ARG A 307 14.95 0.77 -12.43
N ASN A 308 15.29 1.75 -13.26
CA ASN A 308 16.67 1.95 -13.71
C ASN A 308 17.61 2.32 -12.55
N GLU A 309 17.11 3.06 -11.55
CA GLU A 309 17.86 3.36 -10.33
C GLU A 309 18.16 2.10 -9.51
N PHE A 310 17.16 1.22 -9.28
CA PHE A 310 17.41 -0.07 -8.64
C PHE A 310 18.44 -0.92 -9.40
N MET A 311 18.36 -0.93 -10.73
CA MET A 311 19.33 -1.65 -11.58
C MET A 311 20.75 -1.10 -11.40
N ARG A 312 20.93 0.23 -11.31
CA ARG A 312 22.22 0.88 -11.03
C ARG A 312 22.70 0.66 -9.59
N CYS A 313 21.79 0.51 -8.63
CA CYS A 313 22.12 0.19 -7.23
C CYS A 313 22.60 -1.26 -7.04
N GLY A 314 22.76 -2.05 -8.11
CA GLY A 314 23.28 -3.41 -8.07
C GLY A 314 22.22 -4.51 -8.17
N LEU A 315 20.95 -4.18 -8.40
CA LEU A 315 19.90 -5.19 -8.58
C LEU A 315 20.20 -6.11 -9.77
N LYS A 316 20.75 -5.57 -10.87
CA LYS A 316 21.10 -6.32 -12.09
C LYS A 316 22.00 -7.53 -11.81
N GLU A 317 22.94 -7.39 -10.90
CA GLU A 317 23.91 -8.44 -10.54
C GLU A 317 23.30 -9.51 -9.64
N ILE A 318 22.28 -9.15 -8.87
CA ILE A 318 21.65 -10.00 -7.86
C ILE A 318 20.55 -10.87 -8.47
N LEU A 319 19.81 -10.36 -9.47
CA LEU A 319 18.70 -11.07 -10.11
C LEU A 319 19.07 -12.51 -10.56
N PRO A 320 20.21 -12.77 -11.23
CA PRO A 320 20.59 -14.14 -11.61
C PRO A 320 20.83 -15.06 -10.42
N HIS A 321 21.24 -14.53 -9.26
CA HIS A 321 21.39 -15.33 -8.04
C HIS A 321 20.03 -15.67 -7.44
N LEU A 322 19.09 -14.70 -7.41
CA LEU A 322 17.76 -14.90 -6.83
C LEU A 322 16.95 -15.98 -7.58
N THR A 323 17.10 -16.09 -8.90
CA THR A 323 16.42 -17.12 -9.70
C THR A 323 16.91 -18.54 -9.42
N THR A 324 18.07 -18.72 -8.76
CA THR A 324 18.57 -20.03 -8.35
C THR A 324 17.99 -20.51 -7.02
N ILE A 325 17.37 -19.62 -6.25
CA ILE A 325 16.80 -19.91 -4.94
C ILE A 325 15.44 -20.57 -5.13
N ARG A 326 15.27 -21.80 -4.61
CA ARG A 326 13.99 -22.51 -4.70
C ARG A 326 12.98 -21.95 -3.69
N ASN A 327 12.19 -20.96 -4.10
CA ASN A 327 11.11 -20.41 -3.30
C ASN A 327 9.98 -19.85 -4.16
N GLU A 328 8.80 -20.46 -4.08
CA GLU A 328 7.63 -20.09 -4.90
C GLU A 328 7.24 -18.62 -4.74
N ALA A 329 7.30 -18.06 -3.53
CA ALA A 329 6.95 -16.66 -3.30
C ALA A 329 7.96 -15.71 -3.95
N LEU A 330 9.25 -16.03 -3.91
CA LEU A 330 10.29 -15.24 -4.58
C LEU A 330 10.15 -15.35 -6.10
N ASP A 331 9.92 -16.56 -6.62
CA ASP A 331 9.72 -16.81 -8.04
C ASP A 331 8.55 -15.98 -8.59
N ILE A 332 7.47 -15.87 -7.83
CA ILE A 332 6.34 -14.99 -8.18
C ILE A 332 6.78 -13.53 -8.25
N GLN A 333 7.52 -13.02 -7.27
CA GLN A 333 7.96 -11.62 -7.26
C GLN A 333 8.94 -11.31 -8.40
N LEU A 334 9.86 -12.22 -8.71
CA LEU A 334 10.78 -12.07 -9.84
C LEU A 334 10.04 -12.08 -11.18
N LYS A 335 9.04 -12.96 -11.31
CA LYS A 335 8.21 -13.03 -12.51
C LYS A 335 7.42 -11.72 -12.73
N VAL A 336 6.78 -11.20 -11.67
CA VAL A 336 6.04 -9.92 -11.73
C VAL A 336 6.96 -8.77 -12.17
N PHE A 337 8.19 -8.73 -11.64
CA PHE A 337 9.16 -7.70 -12.01
C PHE A 337 9.55 -7.78 -13.49
N GLU A 338 9.78 -8.98 -14.01
CA GLU A 338 10.19 -9.20 -15.40
C GLU A 338 9.05 -8.89 -16.37
N GLU A 339 7.83 -9.36 -16.10
CA GLU A 339 6.65 -9.10 -16.94
C GLU A 339 6.40 -7.58 -17.06
N HIS A 340 6.37 -6.85 -15.94
CA HIS A 340 6.20 -5.39 -15.99
C HIS A 340 7.37 -4.66 -16.65
N LYS A 341 8.60 -5.20 -16.57
CA LYS A 341 9.74 -4.62 -17.28
C LYS A 341 9.57 -4.77 -18.79
N GLU A 342 9.08 -5.92 -19.26
CA GLU A 342 8.79 -6.16 -20.68
C GLU A 342 7.64 -5.27 -21.16
N GLU A 343 6.56 -5.14 -20.38
CA GLU A 343 5.45 -4.22 -20.67
C GLU A 343 5.93 -2.76 -20.80
N ASP A 344 6.69 -2.28 -19.82
CA ASP A 344 7.24 -0.91 -19.84
C ASP A 344 8.19 -0.69 -21.02
N MET A 345 8.94 -1.72 -21.43
CA MET A 345 9.82 -1.65 -22.61
C MET A 345 9.01 -1.56 -23.91
N MET A 346 7.91 -2.31 -24.02
CA MET A 346 7.01 -2.23 -25.18
C MET A 346 6.36 -0.84 -25.24
N GLU A 347 5.81 -0.35 -24.13
CA GLU A 347 5.22 0.99 -24.04
C GLU A 347 6.24 2.09 -24.40
N PHE A 348 7.47 1.98 -23.89
CA PHE A 348 8.56 2.91 -24.20
C PHE A 348 8.95 2.86 -25.69
N SER A 349 9.02 1.67 -26.28
CA SER A 349 9.37 1.51 -27.69
C SER A 349 8.37 2.17 -28.63
N HIS A 350 7.07 2.11 -28.30
CA HIS A 350 6.02 2.81 -29.04
C HIS A 350 6.13 4.35 -28.94
N ARG A 351 6.71 4.89 -27.85
CA ARG A 351 6.95 6.34 -27.71
C ARG A 351 8.17 6.83 -28.50
N LEU A 352 9.13 5.97 -28.81
CA LEU A 352 10.46 6.35 -29.28
C LEU A 352 10.72 6.06 -30.77
N GLU A 353 9.67 5.95 -31.59
CA GLU A 353 9.78 5.60 -33.01
C GLU A 353 10.66 6.57 -33.84
N ASP A 354 10.96 7.78 -33.34
CA ASP A 354 11.87 8.73 -34.01
C ASP A 354 12.89 9.38 -33.05
N ILE A 355 14.18 9.10 -33.28
CA ILE A 355 15.31 9.59 -32.48
C ILE A 355 15.49 11.12 -32.58
N ASN A 356 15.00 11.73 -33.67
CA ASN A 356 15.08 13.17 -33.87
C ASN A 356 14.24 13.93 -32.83
N ILE A 357 13.20 13.28 -32.29
CA ILE A 357 12.35 13.85 -31.25
C ILE A 357 13.19 14.05 -29.97
N VAL A 358 14.10 13.13 -29.64
CA VAL A 358 14.95 13.23 -28.43
C VAL A 358 15.82 14.49 -28.45
N GLN A 359 16.44 14.80 -29.59
CA GLN A 359 17.25 16.02 -29.72
C GLN A 359 16.40 17.29 -29.57
N SER A 360 15.18 17.28 -30.12
CA SER A 360 14.25 18.41 -29.99
C SER A 360 13.71 18.59 -28.57
N MET A 361 13.53 17.51 -27.81
CA MET A 361 13.04 17.54 -26.42
C MET A 361 14.09 18.00 -25.42
N VAL A 362 15.37 17.77 -25.72
CA VAL A 362 16.47 18.03 -24.78
C VAL A 362 17.06 19.43 -24.95
N LYS A 363 16.96 20.03 -26.14
CA LYS A 363 17.52 21.35 -26.44
C LYS A 363 16.93 22.43 -25.52
N ASP A 364 17.78 23.29 -24.97
CA ASP A 364 17.46 24.39 -24.07
C ASP A 364 16.86 23.95 -22.71
N SER A 365 17.03 22.68 -22.32
CA SER A 365 16.56 22.12 -21.04
C SER A 365 17.70 21.87 -20.05
N ASN A 366 17.36 21.67 -18.77
CA ASN A 366 18.33 21.23 -17.75
C ASN A 366 18.98 19.86 -18.06
N ALA A 367 18.40 19.07 -18.98
CA ALA A 367 18.93 17.78 -19.40
C ALA A 367 20.01 17.90 -20.50
N GLU A 368 20.07 19.03 -21.22
CA GLU A 368 21.01 19.27 -22.32
C GLU A 368 22.49 18.99 -21.98
N PRO A 369 23.05 19.49 -20.86
CA PRO A 369 24.45 19.22 -20.53
C PRO A 369 24.73 17.73 -20.29
N TYR A 370 23.77 16.99 -19.73
CA TYR A 370 23.91 15.55 -19.49
C TYR A 370 23.85 14.76 -20.80
N PHE A 371 22.93 15.10 -21.70
CA PHE A 371 22.82 14.45 -23.01
C PHE A 371 24.06 14.72 -23.87
N LEU A 372 24.55 15.96 -23.90
CA LEU A 372 25.79 16.31 -24.58
C LEU A 372 26.98 15.52 -24.02
N SER A 373 27.08 15.42 -22.69
CA SER A 373 28.11 14.61 -22.03
C SER A 373 28.04 13.14 -22.45
N ILE A 374 26.85 12.54 -22.52
CA ILE A 374 26.68 11.15 -23.01
C ILE A 374 27.20 11.02 -24.45
N LEU A 375 26.80 11.91 -25.36
CA LEU A 375 27.27 11.87 -26.75
C LEU A 375 28.79 12.06 -26.85
N GLN A 376 29.37 12.96 -26.06
CA GLN A 376 30.82 13.17 -25.98
C GLN A 376 31.55 11.89 -25.54
N HIS A 377 31.04 11.18 -24.53
CA HIS A 377 31.62 9.91 -24.10
C HIS A 377 31.50 8.81 -25.17
N LEU A 378 30.37 8.76 -25.91
CA LEU A 378 30.19 7.82 -27.02
C LEU A 378 31.18 8.08 -28.17
N MET A 379 31.54 9.34 -28.42
CA MET A 379 32.55 9.71 -29.41
C MET A 379 33.98 9.29 -29.04
N LEU A 380 34.24 8.96 -27.77
CA LEU A 380 35.54 8.43 -27.33
C LEU A 380 35.70 6.93 -27.61
N ILE A 381 34.63 6.24 -28.00
CA ILE A 381 34.70 4.84 -28.41
C ILE A 381 35.48 4.77 -29.73
N ARG A 382 36.69 4.20 -29.68
CA ARG A 382 37.57 4.09 -30.85
C ARG A 382 36.92 3.22 -31.93
N ASN A 383 36.93 3.71 -33.17
CA ASN A 383 36.54 2.96 -34.37
C ASN A 383 37.60 1.91 -34.77
N ASP A 384 38.08 1.12 -33.82
CA ASP A 384 39.03 0.04 -34.12
C ASP A 384 38.25 -1.14 -34.70
N TYR A 385 37.96 -1.07 -36.02
CA TYR A 385 37.27 -2.10 -36.81
C TYR A 385 37.98 -3.48 -36.81
N LEU A 386 39.12 -3.59 -36.10
CA LEU A 386 40.04 -4.75 -36.10
C LEU A 386 40.09 -5.49 -34.77
N VAL A 387 39.26 -5.15 -33.78
CA VAL A 387 39.17 -5.91 -32.51
C VAL A 387 37.74 -6.45 -32.35
N ARG A 388 37.39 -7.45 -33.16
CA ARG A 388 36.27 -8.36 -32.91
C ARG A 388 36.74 -9.79 -33.10
#